data_AF-A0A562KT59-F1
#
_entry.id   AF-A0A562KT59-F1
#
_cell.length_a   1.000
_cell.length_b   1.000
_cell.length_c   1.000
_cell.angle_alpha   90.00
_cell.angle_beta   90.00
_cell.angle_gamma   90.00
#
_symmetry.space_group_name_H-M   'P 1'
#
loop_
_entity.id
_entity.type
_entity.pdbx_description
1 polymer ?
#
loop_
_entity_poly.entity_id
_entity_poly.type
_entity_poly.pdbx_seq_one_letter_code
_entity_poly.pdbx_strand_id
1 'polypeptide(L)'
;MGAVRIFVVLLGAFYFGCGSAYAERRVALVIGNSAYKGVPRLTNPVNDASLVGGMFRKAGFDTVDVKLDLSVVDMRKALREFGSKAREADVAVIYYAGHGIELDGNNYLIPTDAALETDTDVFDEAFPLDRVLFAIEPARQLRLVILDACRDNPFAKTMKRTVAARAIGRGLAKVEPTSPNTMIAFAAKAGSTASDGDSRNSPFAAALVERLPTPGLDLRKAFGFVRDDVLKNTGYKQEPYVYGSLGGDDVPLVAAKPVVAGPQANPDSEIRRDYELALQLGTRDGWTAFLNRFPSGFYADLAKGQMNKIAAEEIRAATADKARQAEEEKARLAAERANKAEQEKAAAASKAAEEKRLAAEKAKQIEEAKAAAAEQRRKDAEAAAAKALAEKQAAEKALADKLANDKAAAETTAKQAAEKQTSADAEQKVAAIGPSSTAPAMPLQETTKLVQSELRRVGCLTASADGDWNAASQRSLTLFNKYAGTKFDAKLASFEALDAIKVKPGRVCPLVCDRGFKADGDTCVKITCRAGYRVNDDNECEKVQDKKPIAKREDAPARDTERKKTEAAPSKPQSSGQIVCGHAGCRPVRPGCRLELNSPAVFAKGNMGGYTNVEVCN
;
A
#
# COMPACT_ATOMS: atom_id res chain seq x y z
N MET A 1 69.84 -20.43 48.63
CA MET A 1 69.71 -19.72 47.33
C MET A 1 68.43 -20.04 46.54
N GLY A 2 67.69 -21.14 46.84
CA GLY A 2 66.47 -21.50 46.09
C GLY A 2 65.25 -20.60 46.35
N ALA A 3 65.03 -20.16 47.59
CA ALA A 3 63.87 -19.36 47.96
C ALA A 3 63.86 -17.96 47.31
N VAL A 4 65.04 -17.33 47.19
CA VAL A 4 65.18 -16.01 46.54
C VAL A 4 64.92 -16.09 45.04
N ARG A 5 65.31 -17.19 44.38
CA ARG A 5 65.06 -17.40 42.95
C ARG A 5 63.58 -17.62 42.65
N ILE A 6 62.85 -18.34 43.51
CA ILE A 6 61.40 -18.54 43.36
C ILE A 6 60.63 -17.24 43.58
N PHE A 7 61.06 -16.41 44.55
CA PHE A 7 60.42 -15.12 44.81
C PHE A 7 60.61 -14.11 43.66
N VAL A 8 61.80 -14.10 43.02
CA VAL A 8 62.09 -13.24 41.87
C VAL A 8 61.34 -13.70 40.61
N VAL A 9 61.16 -15.01 40.41
CA VAL A 9 60.38 -15.54 39.27
C VAL A 9 58.88 -15.26 39.44
N LEU A 10 58.34 -15.33 40.67
CA LEU A 10 56.95 -14.98 40.95
C LEU A 10 56.67 -13.47 40.82
N LEU A 11 57.62 -12.61 41.20
CA LEU A 11 57.52 -11.15 40.97
C LEU A 11 57.63 -10.77 39.49
N GLY A 12 58.47 -11.47 38.71
CA GLY A 12 58.58 -11.28 37.26
C GLY A 12 57.32 -11.72 36.49
N ALA A 13 56.67 -12.80 36.93
CA ALA A 13 55.41 -13.27 36.36
C ALA A 13 54.23 -12.34 36.66
N PHE A 14 54.24 -11.63 37.80
CA PHE A 14 53.22 -10.64 38.13
C PHE A 14 53.35 -9.35 37.29
N TYR A 15 54.57 -8.98 36.89
CA TYR A 15 54.83 -7.80 36.04
C TYR A 15 54.50 -8.02 34.55
N PHE A 16 54.56 -9.27 34.06
CA PHE A 16 54.20 -9.60 32.66
C PHE A 16 52.70 -9.87 32.45
N GLY A 17 51.89 -9.90 33.50
CA GLY A 17 50.44 -10.13 33.43
C GLY A 17 49.58 -8.87 33.34
N CYS A 18 50.14 -7.68 33.57
CA CYS A 18 49.45 -6.42 33.30
C CYS A 18 49.59 -6.07 31.82
N GLY A 19 48.85 -6.78 30.96
CA GLY A 19 48.52 -6.24 29.66
C GLY A 19 47.87 -4.87 29.87
N SER A 20 48.37 -3.86 29.18
CA SER A 20 47.70 -2.57 29.07
C SER A 20 46.25 -2.83 28.66
N ALA A 21 45.31 -2.69 29.57
CA ALA A 21 43.92 -2.51 29.19
C ALA A 21 43.92 -1.20 28.39
N TYR A 22 43.96 -1.30 27.06
CA TYR A 22 43.76 -0.16 26.19
C TYR A 22 42.35 0.33 26.47
N ALA A 23 42.22 1.32 27.35
CA ALA A 23 40.97 2.02 27.55
C ALA A 23 40.60 2.64 26.20
N GLU A 24 39.46 2.24 25.65
CA GLU A 24 38.91 2.83 24.42
C GLU A 24 38.86 4.34 24.59
N ARG A 25 39.47 5.08 23.66
CA ARG A 25 39.54 6.54 23.75
C ARG A 25 38.28 7.16 23.17
N ARG A 26 37.57 7.95 23.98
CA ARG A 26 36.25 8.50 23.70
C ARG A 26 36.29 10.03 23.77
N VAL A 27 35.95 10.68 22.67
CA VAL A 27 35.99 12.15 22.56
C VAL A 27 34.63 12.72 22.15
N ALA A 28 34.25 13.85 22.74
CA ALA A 28 33.02 14.54 22.42
C ALA A 28 33.24 16.05 22.23
N LEU A 29 32.65 16.61 21.17
CA LEU A 29 32.50 18.04 20.96
C LEU A 29 31.02 18.40 21.08
N VAL A 30 30.70 19.35 21.94
CA VAL A 30 29.33 19.75 22.25
C VAL A 30 29.23 21.25 21.98
N ILE A 31 28.43 21.62 20.99
CA ILE A 31 28.24 23.01 20.55
C ILE A 31 26.81 23.45 20.88
N GLY A 32 26.66 24.58 21.56
CA GLY A 32 25.36 25.21 21.82
C GLY A 32 25.36 26.67 21.39
N ASN A 33 24.61 26.99 20.35
CA ASN A 33 24.51 28.36 19.82
C ASN A 33 23.11 28.93 20.10
N SER A 34 23.07 29.95 20.95
CA SER A 34 21.86 30.66 21.37
C SER A 34 21.86 32.12 20.94
N ALA A 35 22.98 32.82 21.09
CA ALA A 35 23.10 34.28 20.96
C ALA A 35 23.40 34.75 19.52
N TYR A 36 22.47 34.50 18.60
CA TYR A 36 22.59 34.94 17.21
C TYR A 36 22.47 36.47 17.08
N LYS A 37 23.31 37.07 16.22
CA LYS A 37 23.29 38.50 15.94
C LYS A 37 22.22 38.90 14.92
N GLY A 38 22.00 38.05 13.91
CA GLY A 38 21.10 38.33 12.78
C GLY A 38 19.66 37.84 12.95
N VAL A 39 19.37 36.99 13.93
CA VAL A 39 18.06 36.33 14.12
C VAL A 39 17.70 36.23 15.60
N PRO A 40 16.43 35.96 15.95
CA PRO A 40 16.01 35.81 17.34
C PRO A 40 16.86 34.79 18.11
N ARG A 41 17.17 35.13 19.36
CA ARG A 41 17.91 34.27 20.28
C ARG A 41 17.13 32.98 20.57
N LEU A 42 17.83 31.85 20.62
CA LEU A 42 17.29 30.59 21.14
C LEU A 42 17.58 30.47 22.65
N THR A 43 16.61 29.98 23.42
CA THR A 43 16.69 30.01 24.89
C THR A 43 17.49 28.82 25.42
N ASN A 44 17.27 27.62 24.84
CA ASN A 44 17.76 26.37 25.42
C ASN A 44 19.09 25.80 24.89
N PRO A 45 19.63 26.12 23.68
CA PRO A 45 20.83 25.47 23.17
C PRO A 45 22.06 25.50 24.11
N VAL A 46 22.29 26.60 24.82
CA VAL A 46 23.37 26.70 25.81
C VAL A 46 23.13 25.80 27.03
N ASN A 47 21.88 25.69 27.48
CA ASN A 47 21.49 24.79 28.58
C ASN A 47 21.64 23.33 28.15
N ASP A 48 21.16 23.01 26.95
CA ASP A 48 21.20 21.67 26.36
C ASP A 48 22.65 21.20 26.16
N ALA A 49 23.51 22.05 25.58
CA ALA A 49 24.93 21.76 25.43
C ALA A 49 25.62 21.54 26.78
N SER A 50 25.26 22.31 27.80
CA SER A 50 25.80 22.11 29.16
C SER A 50 25.34 20.79 29.77
N LEU A 51 24.06 20.43 29.60
CA LEU A 51 23.46 19.20 30.11
C LEU A 51 24.06 17.96 29.43
N VAL A 52 24.10 17.96 28.10
CA VAL A 52 24.64 16.86 27.27
C VAL A 52 26.15 16.72 27.49
N GLY A 53 26.89 17.84 27.59
CA GLY A 53 28.31 17.81 27.94
C GLY A 53 28.56 17.20 29.31
N GLY A 54 27.72 17.53 30.31
CA GLY A 54 27.77 16.91 31.63
C GLY A 54 27.49 15.39 31.58
N MET A 55 26.56 14.96 30.73
CA MET A 55 26.26 13.54 30.51
C MET A 55 27.45 12.78 29.91
N PHE A 56 28.09 13.31 28.85
CA PHE A 56 29.27 12.65 28.26
C PHE A 56 30.44 12.53 29.25
N ARG A 57 30.66 13.55 30.10
CA ARG A 57 31.68 13.45 31.16
C ARG A 57 31.35 12.33 32.14
N LYS A 58 30.09 12.20 32.57
CA LYS A 58 29.63 11.12 33.46
C LYS A 58 29.68 9.74 32.80
N ALA A 59 29.51 9.69 31.47
CA ALA A 59 29.60 8.49 30.66
C ALA A 59 31.04 8.00 30.45
N GLY A 60 32.05 8.72 30.96
CA GLY A 60 33.45 8.30 30.90
C GLY A 60 34.20 8.69 29.63
N PHE A 61 33.77 9.78 28.96
CA PHE A 61 34.52 10.33 27.82
C PHE A 61 35.82 10.99 28.29
N ASP A 62 36.94 10.66 27.65
CA ASP A 62 38.27 11.20 27.97
C ASP A 62 38.35 12.71 27.75
N THR A 63 37.70 13.20 26.69
CA THR A 63 37.70 14.63 26.36
C THR A 63 36.30 15.06 25.96
N VAL A 64 35.77 16.04 26.69
CA VAL A 64 34.47 16.67 26.38
C VAL A 64 34.66 18.18 26.27
N ASP A 65 34.71 18.66 25.04
CA ASP A 65 34.83 20.09 24.72
C ASP A 65 33.43 20.67 24.58
N VAL A 66 33.00 21.48 25.55
CA VAL A 66 31.74 22.23 25.46
C VAL A 66 32.07 23.63 24.96
N LYS A 67 31.44 24.04 23.86
CA LYS A 67 31.64 25.32 23.21
C LYS A 67 30.30 26.01 23.01
N LEU A 68 30.23 27.28 23.37
CA LEU A 68 28.97 28.04 23.40
C LEU A 68 29.09 29.26 22.50
N ASP A 69 27.99 29.59 21.82
CA ASP A 69 27.82 30.81 21.02
C ASP A 69 28.96 31.08 20.02
N LEU A 70 29.37 30.03 19.29
CA LEU A 70 30.53 30.09 18.41
C LEU A 70 30.31 30.94 17.16
N SER A 71 31.29 31.79 16.86
CA SER A 71 31.43 32.49 15.59
C SER A 71 31.84 31.54 14.45
N VAL A 72 31.77 32.00 13.20
CA VAL A 72 32.29 31.26 12.03
C VAL A 72 33.76 30.85 12.25
N VAL A 73 34.58 31.77 12.74
CA VAL A 73 36.01 31.52 12.97
C VAL A 73 36.23 30.49 14.07
N ASP A 74 35.50 30.62 15.17
CA ASP A 74 35.64 29.74 16.33
C ASP A 74 35.07 28.35 16.07
N MET A 75 33.96 28.24 15.35
CA MET A 75 33.38 26.95 14.95
C MET A 75 34.32 26.19 14.01
N ARG A 76 34.94 26.90 13.04
CA ARG A 76 35.97 26.30 12.18
C ARG A 76 37.16 25.81 12.98
N LYS A 77 37.60 26.58 13.97
CA LYS A 77 38.70 26.20 14.88
C LYS A 77 38.33 24.97 15.71
N ALA A 78 37.16 24.96 16.34
CA ALA A 78 36.67 23.86 17.16
C ALA A 78 36.58 22.55 16.38
N LEU A 79 36.04 22.57 15.16
CA LEU A 79 35.96 21.37 14.31
C LEU A 79 37.34 20.84 13.88
N ARG A 80 38.31 21.74 13.59
CA ARG A 80 39.69 21.33 13.26
C ARG A 80 40.42 20.71 14.46
N GLU A 81 40.29 21.33 15.64
CA GLU A 81 40.87 20.82 16.87
C GLU A 81 40.26 19.45 17.23
N PHE A 82 38.93 19.32 17.12
CA PHE A 82 38.25 18.06 17.35
C PHE A 82 38.66 16.98 16.37
N GLY A 83 38.77 17.29 15.07
CA GLY A 83 39.23 16.32 14.07
C GLY A 83 40.65 15.82 14.31
N SER A 84 41.50 16.62 14.97
CA SER A 84 42.83 16.16 15.40
C SER A 84 42.72 15.16 16.55
N LYS A 85 41.83 15.39 17.52
CA LYS A 85 41.55 14.47 18.63
C LYS A 85 40.87 13.17 18.16
N ALA A 86 39.98 13.26 17.17
CA ALA A 86 39.25 12.11 16.62
C ALA A 86 40.16 11.06 15.98
N ARG A 87 41.34 11.44 15.47
CA ARG A 87 42.33 10.51 14.86
C ARG A 87 42.85 9.46 15.83
N GLU A 88 42.89 9.79 17.11
CA GLU A 88 43.36 8.89 18.16
C GLU A 88 42.21 8.28 18.97
N ALA A 89 40.96 8.55 18.57
CA ALA A 89 39.77 8.11 19.29
C ALA A 89 39.12 6.87 18.63
N ASP A 90 38.62 5.98 19.47
CA ASP A 90 37.79 4.86 19.06
C ASP A 90 36.34 5.30 18.89
N VAL A 91 35.86 6.16 19.80
CA VAL A 91 34.53 6.77 19.75
C VAL A 91 34.66 8.27 19.64
N ALA A 92 34.02 8.85 18.64
CA ALA A 92 33.89 10.29 18.52
C ALA A 92 32.41 10.69 18.41
N VAL A 93 32.04 11.72 19.17
CA VAL A 93 30.68 12.25 19.20
C VAL A 93 30.68 13.76 18.96
N ILE A 94 29.81 14.25 18.08
CA ILE A 94 29.55 15.69 17.94
C ILE A 94 28.07 15.93 18.27
N TYR A 95 27.80 16.78 19.25
CA TYR A 95 26.46 17.30 19.54
C TYR A 95 26.40 18.77 19.13
N TYR A 96 25.37 19.16 18.39
CA TYR A 96 25.10 20.55 18.03
C TYR A 96 23.65 20.90 18.38
N ALA A 97 23.49 21.99 19.15
CA ALA A 97 22.20 22.63 19.39
C ALA A 97 22.22 24.06 18.84
N GLY A 98 21.21 24.44 18.06
CA GLY A 98 21.15 25.75 17.44
C GLY A 98 20.25 25.83 16.19
N HIS A 99 20.50 26.82 15.34
CA HIS A 99 19.82 26.95 14.06
C HIS A 99 20.49 26.10 12.99
N GLY A 100 19.70 25.33 12.26
CA GLY A 100 20.11 24.65 11.04
C GLY A 100 19.21 25.05 9.88
N ILE A 101 19.77 25.07 8.67
CA ILE A 101 19.00 25.33 7.45
C ILE A 101 19.30 24.28 6.39
N GLU A 102 18.33 24.06 5.51
CA GLU A 102 18.50 23.28 4.29
C GLU A 102 18.53 24.22 3.09
N LEU A 103 19.57 24.10 2.28
CA LEU A 103 19.70 24.78 0.99
C LEU A 103 20.12 23.76 -0.06
N ASP A 104 19.28 23.61 -1.11
CA ASP A 104 19.56 22.71 -2.24
C ASP A 104 19.83 21.26 -1.81
N GLY A 105 19.02 20.74 -0.87
CA GLY A 105 19.17 19.40 -0.33
C GLY A 105 20.38 19.20 0.59
N ASN A 106 21.14 20.26 0.90
CA ASN A 106 22.30 20.21 1.79
C ASN A 106 21.98 20.87 3.14
N ASN A 107 22.51 20.27 4.20
CA ASN A 107 22.30 20.70 5.57
C ASN A 107 23.41 21.62 6.04
N TYR A 108 23.05 22.76 6.62
CA TYR A 108 23.99 23.74 7.13
C TYR A 108 23.69 24.06 8.61
N LEU A 109 24.75 24.12 9.41
CA LEU A 109 24.72 24.58 10.80
C LEU A 109 25.09 26.06 10.85
N ILE A 110 24.38 26.84 11.64
CA ILE A 110 24.52 28.30 11.67
C ILE A 110 25.35 28.77 12.88
N PRO A 111 26.46 29.50 12.65
CA PRO A 111 27.20 30.22 13.69
C PRO A 111 26.46 31.46 14.20
N THR A 112 26.85 31.99 15.35
CA THR A 112 26.14 33.12 16.00
C THR A 112 26.31 34.46 15.29
N ASP A 113 27.38 34.63 14.52
CA ASP A 113 27.70 35.85 13.78
C ASP A 113 27.29 35.81 12.29
N ALA A 114 26.63 34.75 11.83
CA ALA A 114 26.11 34.66 10.48
C ALA A 114 24.99 35.69 10.24
N ALA A 115 25.09 36.42 9.13
CA ALA A 115 24.13 37.43 8.68
C ALA A 115 23.18 36.85 7.62
N LEU A 116 23.69 36.01 6.72
CA LEU A 116 22.96 35.33 5.65
C LEU A 116 22.01 36.26 4.88
N GLU A 117 22.54 37.38 4.37
CA GLU A 117 21.76 38.39 3.65
C GLU A 117 21.27 37.88 2.29
N THR A 118 22.01 36.98 1.67
CA THR A 118 21.71 36.33 0.40
C THR A 118 21.81 34.81 0.51
N ASP A 119 21.19 34.09 -0.44
CA ASP A 119 21.29 32.63 -0.49
C ASP A 119 22.72 32.12 -0.76
N THR A 120 23.58 32.95 -1.35
CA THR A 120 24.99 32.63 -1.57
C THR A 120 25.85 32.74 -0.31
N ASP A 121 25.48 33.61 0.64
CA ASP A 121 26.25 33.81 1.87
C ASP A 121 26.26 32.55 2.75
N VAL A 122 25.29 31.65 2.56
CA VAL A 122 25.23 30.34 3.23
C VAL A 122 26.51 29.53 3.01
N PHE A 123 27.14 29.63 1.83
CA PHE A 123 28.36 28.88 1.54
C PHE A 123 29.59 29.39 2.28
N ASP A 124 29.61 30.66 2.66
CA ASP A 124 30.75 31.32 3.30
C ASP A 124 30.58 31.44 4.83
N GLU A 125 29.34 31.66 5.29
CA GLU A 125 29.00 31.95 6.68
C GLU A 125 28.41 30.75 7.43
N ALA A 126 27.92 29.71 6.75
CA ALA A 126 27.38 28.51 7.39
C ALA A 126 28.30 27.29 7.23
N PHE A 127 28.05 26.25 8.04
CA PHE A 127 28.84 25.03 8.02
C PHE A 127 28.04 23.86 7.42
N PRO A 128 28.41 23.33 6.25
CA PRO A 128 27.76 22.14 5.73
C PRO A 128 27.96 20.96 6.68
N LEU A 129 26.94 20.13 6.85
CA LEU A 129 26.99 18.95 7.72
C LEU A 129 28.12 18.00 7.33
N ASP A 130 28.43 17.91 6.04
CA ASP A 130 29.55 17.11 5.54
C ASP A 130 30.88 17.52 6.15
N ARG A 131 31.06 18.81 6.47
CA ARG A 131 32.26 19.29 7.17
C ARG A 131 32.35 18.76 8.60
N VAL A 132 31.21 18.58 9.26
CA VAL A 132 31.11 17.99 10.59
C VAL A 132 31.36 16.49 10.52
N LEU A 133 30.80 15.81 9.52
CA LEU A 133 31.05 14.39 9.25
C LEU A 133 32.52 14.12 8.95
N PHE A 134 33.18 14.99 8.19
CA PHE A 134 34.61 14.92 7.94
C PHE A 134 35.46 15.08 9.21
N ALA A 135 35.01 15.88 10.18
CA ALA A 135 35.73 16.06 11.44
C ALA A 135 35.69 14.80 12.33
N ILE A 136 34.66 13.96 12.18
CA ILE A 136 34.48 12.74 13.00
C ILE A 136 34.97 11.47 12.29
N GLU A 137 35.12 11.52 10.96
CA GLU A 137 35.59 10.42 10.11
C GLU A 137 36.86 9.71 10.63
N PRO A 138 37.88 10.38 11.20
CA PRO A 138 39.09 9.68 11.63
C PRO A 138 38.90 8.68 12.79
N ALA A 139 37.75 8.67 13.46
CA ALA A 139 37.49 7.75 14.56
C ALA A 139 37.33 6.30 14.09
N ARG A 140 37.78 5.35 14.93
CA ARG A 140 37.97 3.94 14.53
C ARG A 140 36.71 3.07 14.63
N GLN A 141 35.89 3.23 15.66
CA GLN A 141 34.80 2.32 15.98
C GLN A 141 33.42 2.97 15.84
N LEU A 142 33.21 4.16 16.41
CA LEU A 142 31.92 4.84 16.40
C LEU A 142 32.05 6.31 16.04
N ARG A 143 31.23 6.74 15.07
CA ARG A 143 31.09 8.12 14.64
C ARG A 143 29.63 8.54 14.83
N LEU A 144 29.35 9.29 15.89
CA LEU A 144 28.00 9.74 16.21
C LEU A 144 27.88 11.26 16.07
N VAL A 145 26.95 11.71 15.24
CA VAL A 145 26.57 13.13 15.15
C VAL A 145 25.13 13.30 15.62
N ILE A 146 24.90 14.20 16.57
CA ILE A 146 23.59 14.47 17.16
C ILE A 146 23.25 15.94 16.87
N LEU A 147 22.15 16.16 16.16
CA LEU A 147 21.71 17.47 15.71
C LEU A 147 20.39 17.85 16.38
N ASP A 148 20.47 18.72 17.37
CA ASP A 148 19.37 19.34 18.08
C ASP A 148 19.08 20.73 17.53
N ALA A 149 18.76 20.76 16.23
CA ALA A 149 18.54 22.00 15.51
C ALA A 149 17.13 22.10 14.95
N CYS A 150 16.55 23.28 15.11
CA CYS A 150 15.32 23.64 14.41
C CYS A 150 15.59 23.69 12.90
N ARG A 151 14.56 23.30 12.16
CA ARG A 151 14.58 23.12 10.70
C ARG A 151 13.80 24.23 9.97
N ASP A 152 13.32 25.23 10.69
CA ASP A 152 12.79 26.46 10.11
C ASP A 152 13.96 27.43 9.89
N ASN A 153 14.08 27.97 8.68
CA ASN A 153 15.09 28.96 8.35
C ASN A 153 14.67 30.35 8.90
N PRO A 154 15.29 30.85 9.99
CA PRO A 154 14.91 32.14 10.57
C PRO A 154 15.32 33.32 9.67
N PHE A 155 16.23 33.10 8.73
CA PHE A 155 16.69 34.08 7.74
C PHE A 155 15.80 34.11 6.48
N ALA A 156 14.84 33.19 6.33
CA ALA A 156 14.02 33.10 5.11
C ALA A 156 13.21 34.38 4.78
N LYS A 157 12.94 35.22 5.78
CA LYS A 157 12.22 36.49 5.60
C LYS A 157 13.13 37.65 5.19
N THR A 158 14.42 37.60 5.55
CA THR A 158 15.40 38.68 5.37
C THR A 158 16.38 38.39 4.22
N MET A 159 16.60 37.12 3.92
CA MET A 159 17.49 36.64 2.87
C MET A 159 16.95 36.94 1.47
N LYS A 160 17.74 37.66 0.66
CA LYS A 160 17.47 37.94 -0.74
C LYS A 160 17.87 36.74 -1.60
N ARG A 161 16.94 36.24 -2.41
CA ARG A 161 17.23 35.14 -3.35
C ARG A 161 17.92 35.70 -4.59
N THR A 162 19.17 35.35 -4.80
CA THR A 162 19.96 35.80 -5.96
C THR A 162 19.81 34.88 -7.17
N VAL A 163 19.41 33.61 -6.98
CA VAL A 163 19.17 32.67 -8.08
C VAL A 163 17.80 32.00 -7.93
N ALA A 164 16.93 32.17 -8.93
CA ALA A 164 15.53 31.75 -8.94
C ALA A 164 15.29 30.21 -8.87
N ALA A 165 16.35 29.39 -8.84
CA ALA A 165 16.27 27.93 -8.93
C ALA A 165 16.56 27.17 -7.62
N ARG A 166 17.00 27.84 -6.54
CA ARG A 166 17.35 27.12 -5.29
C ARG A 166 16.15 27.06 -4.35
N ALA A 167 15.67 25.84 -4.09
CA ALA A 167 14.64 25.60 -3.08
C ALA A 167 15.26 25.68 -1.68
N ILE A 168 14.74 26.60 -0.86
CA ILE A 168 14.98 26.59 0.59
C ILE A 168 13.93 25.67 1.19
N GLY A 169 14.37 24.50 1.67
CA GLY A 169 13.50 23.53 2.32
C GLY A 169 13.03 24.01 3.69
N ARG A 170 11.85 23.54 4.13
CA ARG A 170 11.49 23.52 5.56
C ARG A 170 12.07 22.23 6.12
N GLY A 171 13.21 22.27 6.78
CA GLY A 171 13.91 21.02 7.00
C GLY A 171 15.39 21.17 7.28
N LEU A 172 15.94 20.08 7.79
CA LEU A 172 17.23 19.60 7.32
C LEU A 172 16.91 18.47 6.32
N ALA A 173 17.65 18.36 5.23
CA ALA A 173 17.50 17.30 4.26
C ALA A 173 17.77 15.91 4.88
N LYS A 174 17.30 14.87 4.19
CA LYS A 174 17.71 13.49 4.46
C LYS A 174 19.21 13.34 4.15
N VAL A 175 19.96 12.68 5.03
CA VAL A 175 21.40 12.45 4.87
C VAL A 175 21.65 10.96 4.98
N GLU A 176 22.37 10.38 4.02
CA GLU A 176 22.86 9.01 4.09
C GLU A 176 24.39 9.06 4.23
N PRO A 177 24.94 8.69 5.40
CA PRO A 177 26.38 8.67 5.56
C PRO A 177 27.00 7.58 4.69
N THR A 178 28.06 7.95 3.97
CA THR A 178 28.80 7.06 3.07
C THR A 178 29.81 6.17 3.80
N SER A 179 30.11 6.48 5.06
CA SER A 179 31.04 5.74 5.90
C SER A 179 30.33 4.70 6.78
N PRO A 180 30.88 3.47 6.92
CA PRO A 180 30.38 2.50 7.88
C PRO A 180 30.59 2.99 9.31
N ASN A 181 29.74 2.53 10.24
CA ASN A 181 29.76 2.89 11.66
C ASN A 181 29.55 4.39 11.95
N THR A 182 28.91 5.09 11.01
CA THR A 182 28.46 6.47 11.20
C THR A 182 26.96 6.50 11.44
N MET A 183 26.57 7.16 12.52
CA MET A 183 25.18 7.39 12.90
C MET A 183 24.94 8.90 13.05
N ILE A 184 23.83 9.37 12.48
CA ILE A 184 23.40 10.77 12.57
C ILE A 184 22.00 10.79 13.18
N ALA A 185 21.86 11.34 14.38
CA ALA A 185 20.58 11.50 15.06
C ALA A 185 20.09 12.94 14.95
N PHE A 186 18.89 13.12 14.40
CA PHE A 186 18.21 14.40 14.30
C PHE A 186 17.09 14.48 15.34
N ALA A 187 16.93 15.66 15.97
CA ALA A 187 15.83 15.94 16.89
C ALA A 187 14.44 15.87 16.24
N ALA A 188 14.36 16.03 14.91
CA ALA A 188 13.14 15.94 14.12
C ALA A 188 13.40 15.32 12.72
N LYS A 189 12.41 14.60 12.17
CA LYS A 189 12.48 13.98 10.84
C LYS A 189 12.58 14.98 9.69
N ALA A 190 13.04 14.49 8.52
CA ALA A 190 12.99 15.17 7.22
C ALA A 190 11.68 15.96 7.05
N GLY A 191 11.77 17.26 6.73
CA GLY A 191 10.57 18.08 6.48
C GLY A 191 9.77 18.57 7.70
N SER A 192 10.20 18.27 8.94
CA SER A 192 9.50 18.67 10.18
C SER A 192 10.39 19.51 11.10
N THR A 193 9.81 20.17 12.11
CA THR A 193 10.53 21.10 13.00
C THR A 193 10.76 20.50 14.39
N ALA A 194 11.93 20.77 14.97
CA ALA A 194 12.20 20.51 16.37
C ALA A 194 11.67 21.68 17.22
N SER A 195 11.23 21.38 18.44
CA SER A 195 10.78 22.38 19.41
C SER A 195 11.89 22.64 20.43
N ASP A 196 12.16 23.92 20.70
CA ASP A 196 13.02 24.34 21.82
C ASP A 196 12.37 23.94 23.17
N GLY A 197 11.05 23.74 23.20
CA GLY A 197 10.26 23.45 24.39
C GLY A 197 10.01 24.68 25.28
N ASP A 198 9.05 24.57 26.20
CA ASP A 198 8.73 25.64 27.17
C ASP A 198 9.51 25.49 28.49
N SER A 199 10.38 24.47 28.56
CA SER A 199 11.15 24.11 29.75
C SER A 199 12.59 24.62 29.68
N ARG A 200 13.39 24.37 30.71
CA ARG A 200 14.82 24.78 30.75
C ARG A 200 15.68 24.13 29.66
N ASN A 201 15.28 22.97 29.14
CA ASN A 201 16.00 22.20 28.12
C ASN A 201 15.04 21.75 27.02
N SER A 202 15.57 21.45 25.84
CA SER A 202 14.78 20.89 24.74
C SER A 202 14.25 19.49 25.10
N PRO A 203 13.07 19.08 24.59
CA PRO A 203 12.55 17.73 24.81
C PRO A 203 13.52 16.64 24.33
N PHE A 204 14.30 16.92 23.28
CA PHE A 204 15.27 15.99 22.73
C PHE A 204 16.50 15.87 23.63
N ALA A 205 17.11 16.98 24.06
CA ALA A 205 18.23 16.99 24.99
C ALA A 205 17.89 16.31 26.32
N ALA A 206 16.68 16.56 26.85
CA ALA A 206 16.20 15.93 28.07
C ALA A 206 16.14 14.39 27.93
N ALA A 207 15.53 13.89 26.84
CA ALA A 207 15.42 12.46 26.58
C ALA A 207 16.80 11.81 26.31
N LEU A 208 17.70 12.49 25.61
CA LEU A 208 19.07 12.00 25.34
C LEU A 208 19.83 11.74 26.64
N VAL A 209 19.79 12.70 27.57
CA VAL A 209 20.54 12.63 28.83
C VAL A 209 19.97 11.56 29.77
N GLU A 210 18.70 11.21 29.63
CA GLU A 210 18.09 10.11 30.37
C GLU A 210 18.46 8.74 29.80
N ARG A 211 18.42 8.56 28.48
CA ARG A 211 18.53 7.24 27.84
C ARG A 211 19.95 6.83 27.47
N LEU A 212 20.75 7.75 26.93
CA LEU A 212 22.10 7.45 26.43
C LEU A 212 23.10 6.94 27.47
N PRO A 213 23.12 7.43 28.73
CA PRO A 213 24.08 6.93 29.71
C PRO A 213 23.70 5.57 30.31
N THR A 214 22.64 4.91 29.84
CA THR A 214 22.23 3.58 30.32
C THR A 214 23.32 2.54 30.02
N PRO A 215 23.95 1.93 31.04
CA PRO A 215 25.04 0.98 30.80
C PRO A 215 24.57 -0.25 30.02
N GLY A 216 25.33 -0.63 28.98
CA GLY A 216 25.04 -1.81 28.17
C GLY A 216 23.88 -1.66 27.18
N LEU A 217 23.26 -0.48 27.09
CA LEU A 217 22.18 -0.24 26.13
C LEU A 217 22.76 0.10 24.75
N ASP A 218 22.46 -0.75 23.76
CA ASP A 218 22.80 -0.49 22.35
C ASP A 218 22.24 0.85 21.88
N LEU A 219 23.07 1.62 21.15
CA LEU A 219 22.70 2.96 20.68
C LEU A 219 21.43 2.98 19.82
N ARG A 220 21.17 1.96 18.99
CA ARG A 220 19.96 1.92 18.15
C ARG A 220 18.71 1.81 19.03
N LYS A 221 18.77 1.01 20.10
CA LYS A 221 17.68 0.90 21.09
C LYS A 221 17.56 2.18 21.92
N ALA A 222 18.69 2.76 22.35
CA ALA A 222 18.69 4.01 23.10
C ALA A 222 17.98 5.14 22.32
N PHE A 223 18.32 5.33 21.04
CA PHE A 223 17.65 6.33 20.20
C PHE A 223 16.19 5.97 19.90
N GLY A 224 15.84 4.68 19.85
CA GLY A 224 14.44 4.24 19.81
C GLY A 224 13.66 4.74 21.03
N PHE A 225 14.19 4.58 22.24
CA PHE A 225 13.57 5.10 23.45
C PHE A 225 13.54 6.63 23.49
N VAL A 226 14.61 7.31 23.06
CA VAL A 226 14.63 8.78 22.93
C VAL A 226 13.50 9.25 22.02
N ARG A 227 13.30 8.59 20.86
CA ARG A 227 12.20 8.92 19.95
C ARG A 227 10.85 8.77 20.64
N ASP A 228 10.63 7.66 21.34
CA ASP A 228 9.36 7.37 21.98
C ASP A 228 9.05 8.37 23.12
N ASP A 229 10.07 8.77 23.90
CA ASP A 229 9.94 9.80 24.94
C ASP A 229 9.63 11.18 24.35
N VAL A 230 10.32 11.58 23.27
CA VAL A 230 10.06 12.87 22.60
C VAL A 230 8.68 12.91 21.97
N LEU A 231 8.24 11.82 21.31
CA LEU A 231 6.88 11.72 20.78
C LEU A 231 5.84 11.90 21.89
N LYS A 232 6.04 11.22 23.03
CA LYS A 232 5.15 11.33 24.18
C LYS A 232 5.12 12.75 24.77
N ASN A 233 6.29 13.36 24.98
CA ASN A 233 6.42 14.65 25.64
C ASN A 233 5.98 15.83 24.77
N THR A 234 6.04 15.68 23.44
CA THR A 234 5.61 16.73 22.50
C THR A 234 4.18 16.54 21.98
N GLY A 235 3.46 15.53 22.46
CA GLY A 235 2.12 15.21 21.97
C GLY A 235 2.11 14.81 20.50
N TYR A 236 3.11 14.03 20.08
CA TYR A 236 3.33 13.53 18.71
C TYR A 236 3.59 14.62 17.67
N LYS A 237 4.02 15.81 18.09
CA LYS A 237 4.36 16.92 17.17
C LYS A 237 5.79 16.84 16.65
N GLN A 238 6.71 16.29 17.43
CA GLN A 238 8.12 16.13 17.08
C GLN A 238 8.51 14.66 17.10
N GLU A 239 9.17 14.21 16.05
CA GLU A 239 9.62 12.83 15.88
C GLU A 239 11.12 12.81 15.56
N PRO A 240 11.98 12.43 16.52
CA PRO A 240 13.40 12.24 16.27
C PRO A 240 13.64 11.12 15.24
N TYR A 241 14.69 11.28 14.44
CA TYR A 241 15.02 10.33 13.39
C TYR A 241 16.52 10.09 13.29
N VAL A 242 16.91 8.85 13.03
CA VAL A 242 18.31 8.43 12.95
C VAL A 242 18.62 7.94 11.54
N TYR A 243 19.74 8.39 10.98
CA TYR A 243 20.29 7.93 9.72
C TYR A 243 21.64 7.26 9.91
N GLY A 244 22.01 6.44 8.92
CA GLY A 244 23.25 5.68 8.92
C GLY A 244 23.09 4.26 9.44
N SER A 245 24.20 3.54 9.42
CA SER A 245 24.25 2.13 9.79
C SER A 245 25.41 1.90 10.75
N LEU A 246 25.10 1.22 11.86
CA LEU A 246 26.10 0.62 12.74
C LEU A 246 26.22 -0.85 12.37
N GLY A 247 27.40 -1.44 12.60
CA GLY A 247 27.65 -2.87 12.41
C GLY A 247 26.68 -3.80 13.17
N GLY A 248 26.89 -5.11 13.02
CA GLY A 248 26.07 -6.14 13.65
C GLY A 248 26.17 -6.18 15.18
N ASP A 249 27.28 -5.69 15.74
CA ASP A 249 27.54 -5.71 17.18
C ASP A 249 26.70 -4.69 17.94
N ASP A 250 26.41 -4.97 19.22
CA ASP A 250 25.82 -4.00 20.13
C ASP A 250 26.87 -2.93 20.47
N VAL A 251 26.57 -1.67 20.17
CA VAL A 251 27.49 -0.54 20.43
C VAL A 251 26.88 0.36 21.50
N PRO A 252 27.15 0.12 22.80
CA PRO A 252 26.63 0.97 23.87
C PRO A 252 27.49 2.22 24.07
N LEU A 253 26.85 3.36 24.38
CA LEU A 253 27.58 4.59 24.72
C LEU A 253 28.33 4.47 26.05
N VAL A 254 27.77 3.73 27.01
CA VAL A 254 28.41 3.39 28.29
C VAL A 254 28.52 1.88 28.35
N ALA A 255 29.75 1.37 28.43
CA ALA A 255 29.97 -0.06 28.58
C ALA A 255 29.20 -0.57 29.81
N ALA A 256 28.54 -1.73 29.69
CA ALA A 256 27.98 -2.39 30.86
C ALA A 256 29.14 -2.59 31.86
N LYS A 257 28.93 -2.21 33.13
CA LYS A 257 29.89 -2.61 34.16
C LYS A 257 30.04 -4.12 34.03
N PRO A 258 31.26 -4.65 33.90
CA PRO A 258 31.44 -6.09 33.95
C PRO A 258 30.90 -6.51 35.29
N VAL A 259 29.71 -7.11 35.29
CA VAL A 259 29.30 -7.94 36.41
C VAL A 259 30.39 -8.99 36.41
N VAL A 260 31.24 -8.96 37.44
CA VAL A 260 32.17 -10.04 37.71
C VAL A 260 31.29 -11.24 38.01
N ALA A 261 30.81 -11.89 36.97
CA ALA A 261 30.38 -13.25 37.03
C ALA A 261 31.65 -14.02 37.34
N GLY A 262 31.92 -14.19 38.64
CA GLY A 262 32.56 -15.43 39.05
C GLY A 262 31.79 -16.60 38.42
N PRO A 263 32.42 -17.76 38.19
CA PRO A 263 31.75 -18.92 37.61
C PRO A 263 30.66 -19.41 38.57
N GLN A 264 29.51 -18.78 38.50
CA GLN A 264 28.24 -19.27 38.97
C GLN A 264 27.49 -19.58 37.69
N ALA A 265 27.58 -20.84 37.26
CA ALA A 265 26.69 -21.35 36.23
C ALA A 265 25.26 -21.08 36.71
N ASN A 266 24.58 -20.14 36.08
CA ASN A 266 23.14 -20.04 36.22
C ASN A 266 22.60 -21.40 35.70
N PRO A 267 21.94 -22.23 36.54
CA PRO A 267 21.45 -23.55 36.14
C PRO A 267 20.55 -23.48 34.90
N ASP A 268 19.92 -22.33 34.67
CA ASP A 268 19.01 -22.09 33.56
C ASP A 268 19.69 -21.56 32.29
N SER A 269 20.99 -21.24 32.33
CA SER A 269 21.70 -20.69 31.15
C SER A 269 21.84 -21.71 30.01
N GLU A 270 22.12 -22.97 30.36
CA GLU A 270 22.16 -24.08 29.39
C GLU A 270 20.77 -24.41 28.86
N ILE A 271 19.77 -24.47 29.76
CA ILE A 271 18.36 -24.74 29.39
C ILE A 271 17.84 -23.68 28.43
N ARG A 272 18.14 -22.41 28.71
CA ARG A 272 17.75 -21.29 27.85
C ARG A 272 18.39 -21.38 26.47
N ARG A 273 19.69 -21.68 26.38
CA ARG A 273 20.40 -21.81 25.10
C ARG A 273 19.82 -22.94 24.26
N ASP A 274 19.57 -24.09 24.87
CA ASP A 274 19.00 -25.25 24.17
C ASP A 274 17.53 -25.00 23.77
N TYR A 275 16.78 -24.22 24.56
CA TYR A 275 15.43 -23.76 24.20
C TYR A 275 15.45 -22.81 23.00
N GLU A 276 16.40 -21.87 22.96
CA GLU A 276 16.58 -20.95 21.83
C GLU A 276 16.97 -21.70 20.55
N LEU A 277 17.78 -22.77 20.64
CA LEU A 277 18.09 -23.62 19.50
C LEU A 277 16.86 -24.40 19.00
N ALA A 278 16.04 -24.94 19.90
CA ALA A 278 14.78 -25.59 19.54
C ALA A 278 13.81 -24.61 18.88
N LEU A 279 13.79 -23.35 19.34
CA LEU A 279 13.01 -22.27 18.74
C LEU A 279 13.47 -21.93 17.33
N GLN A 280 14.78 -21.91 17.07
CA GLN A 280 15.34 -21.68 15.73
C GLN A 280 15.01 -22.82 14.75
N LEU A 281 15.01 -24.06 15.22
CA LEU A 281 14.60 -25.21 14.42
C LEU A 281 13.10 -25.16 14.11
N GLY A 282 12.26 -24.84 15.11
CA GLY A 282 10.82 -24.66 14.93
C GLY A 282 10.06 -25.92 14.51
N THR A 283 10.68 -27.10 14.57
CA THR A 283 10.09 -28.39 14.17
C THR A 283 9.63 -29.20 15.38
N ARG A 284 8.69 -30.14 15.15
CA ARG A 284 8.23 -31.08 16.18
C ARG A 284 9.38 -31.88 16.80
N ASP A 285 10.33 -32.33 15.97
CA ASP A 285 11.50 -33.09 16.41
C ASP A 285 12.44 -32.25 17.28
N GLY A 286 12.64 -30.97 16.93
CA GLY A 286 13.45 -30.04 17.72
C GLY A 286 12.87 -29.83 19.12
N TRP A 287 11.56 -29.63 19.23
CA TRP A 287 10.88 -29.53 20.54
C TRP A 287 10.86 -30.84 21.31
N THR A 288 10.74 -31.98 20.61
CA THR A 288 10.80 -33.31 21.23
C THR A 288 12.19 -33.58 21.82
N ALA A 289 13.26 -33.25 21.08
CA ALA A 289 14.63 -33.36 21.56
C ALA A 289 14.87 -32.47 22.79
N PHE A 290 14.35 -31.24 22.78
CA PHE A 290 14.41 -30.34 23.93
C PHE A 290 13.70 -30.92 25.16
N LEU A 291 12.47 -31.42 25.00
CA LEU A 291 11.69 -32.00 26.10
C LEU A 291 12.25 -33.33 26.63
N ASN A 292 12.92 -34.12 25.79
CA ASN A 292 13.63 -35.33 26.23
C ASN A 292 14.81 -34.99 27.14
N ARG A 293 15.50 -33.88 26.86
CA ARG A 293 16.61 -33.39 27.70
C ARG A 293 16.09 -32.64 28.94
N PHE A 294 15.01 -31.88 28.80
CA PHE A 294 14.41 -31.06 29.86
C PHE A 294 12.90 -31.36 30.00
N PRO A 295 12.53 -32.39 30.77
CA PRO A 295 11.14 -32.88 30.83
C PRO A 295 10.18 -32.00 31.65
N SER A 296 10.71 -31.18 32.56
CA SER A 296 9.95 -30.33 33.49
C SER A 296 10.59 -28.97 33.71
N GLY A 297 9.79 -27.99 34.12
CA GLY A 297 10.23 -26.62 34.39
C GLY A 297 9.65 -25.62 33.39
N PHE A 298 9.90 -24.34 33.62
CA PHE A 298 9.30 -23.25 32.85
C PHE A 298 9.51 -23.39 31.33
N TYR A 299 10.73 -23.68 30.88
CA TYR A 299 11.03 -23.85 29.46
C TYR A 299 10.42 -25.13 28.87
N ALA A 300 10.24 -26.18 29.67
CA ALA A 300 9.54 -27.39 29.23
C ALA A 300 8.05 -27.11 28.99
N ASP A 301 7.41 -26.30 29.84
CA ASP A 301 6.01 -25.92 29.66
C ASP A 301 5.82 -25.03 28.43
N LEU A 302 6.76 -24.12 28.16
CA LEU A 302 6.77 -23.35 26.93
C LEU A 302 6.96 -24.23 25.68
N ALA A 303 7.87 -25.20 25.71
CA ALA A 303 8.12 -26.12 24.60
C ALA A 303 6.90 -27.02 24.31
N LYS A 304 6.20 -27.50 25.34
CA LYS A 304 4.90 -28.20 25.18
C LYS A 304 3.86 -27.32 24.50
N GLY A 305 3.83 -26.03 24.86
CA GLY A 305 2.99 -25.03 24.19
C GLY A 305 3.29 -24.90 22.70
N GLN A 306 4.56 -24.88 22.31
CA GLN A 306 4.97 -24.84 20.89
C GLN A 306 4.58 -26.12 20.15
N MET A 307 4.75 -27.31 20.75
CA MET A 307 4.31 -28.57 20.13
C MET A 307 2.79 -28.62 19.91
N ASN A 308 2.00 -28.14 20.87
CA ASN A 308 0.54 -28.06 20.71
C ASN A 308 0.14 -27.13 19.57
N LYS A 309 0.87 -26.03 19.38
CA LYS A 309 0.63 -25.10 18.26
C LYS A 309 0.92 -25.78 16.91
N ILE A 310 2.04 -26.48 16.79
CA ILE A 310 2.40 -27.22 15.57
C ILE A 310 1.35 -28.31 15.30
N ALA A 311 0.96 -29.08 16.30
CA ALA A 311 -0.09 -30.11 16.14
C ALA A 311 -1.44 -29.51 15.69
N ALA A 312 -1.82 -28.35 16.24
CA ALA A 312 -3.04 -27.65 15.82
C ALA A 312 -2.94 -27.10 14.38
N GLU A 313 -1.76 -26.73 13.92
CA GLU A 313 -1.51 -26.33 12.53
C GLU A 313 -1.54 -27.53 11.57
N GLU A 314 -0.93 -28.66 11.95
CA GLU A 314 -0.97 -29.91 11.19
C GLU A 314 -2.40 -30.43 11.03
N ILE A 315 -3.19 -30.42 12.10
CA ILE A 315 -4.61 -30.82 12.05
C ILE A 315 -5.39 -29.89 11.12
N ARG A 316 -5.19 -28.57 11.23
CA ARG A 316 -5.86 -27.60 10.34
C ARG A 316 -5.49 -27.83 8.88
N ALA A 317 -4.20 -28.04 8.58
CA ALA A 317 -3.73 -28.35 7.23
C ALA A 317 -4.37 -29.65 6.70
N ALA A 318 -4.34 -30.73 7.48
CA ALA A 318 -4.95 -32.00 7.10
C ALA A 318 -6.46 -31.90 6.87
N THR A 319 -7.18 -31.10 7.69
CA THR A 319 -8.61 -30.85 7.47
C THR A 319 -8.87 -30.04 6.20
N ALA A 320 -8.03 -29.06 5.89
CA ALA A 320 -8.14 -28.25 4.67
C ALA A 320 -7.86 -29.11 3.42
N ASP A 321 -6.86 -29.98 3.46
CA ASP A 321 -6.56 -30.90 2.37
C ASP A 321 -7.69 -31.90 2.13
N LYS A 322 -8.28 -32.47 3.19
CA LYS A 322 -9.46 -33.34 3.08
C LYS A 322 -10.66 -32.60 2.49
N ALA A 323 -10.88 -31.34 2.88
CA ALA A 323 -11.95 -30.52 2.31
C ALA A 323 -11.73 -30.26 0.81
N ARG A 324 -10.49 -29.93 0.41
CA ARG A 324 -10.13 -29.75 -1.00
C ARG A 324 -10.34 -31.02 -1.81
N GLN A 325 -9.91 -32.17 -1.30
CA GLN A 325 -10.12 -33.46 -1.97
C GLN A 325 -11.61 -33.79 -2.15
N ALA A 326 -12.44 -33.53 -1.13
CA ALA A 326 -13.88 -33.74 -1.22
C ALA A 326 -14.53 -32.80 -2.26
N GLU A 327 -14.06 -31.56 -2.36
CA GLU A 327 -14.54 -30.61 -3.37
C GLU A 327 -14.11 -31.01 -4.79
N GLU A 328 -12.85 -31.45 -4.97
CA GLU A 328 -12.34 -31.98 -6.23
C GLU A 328 -13.11 -33.23 -6.68
N GLU A 329 -13.40 -34.16 -5.77
CA GLU A 329 -14.21 -35.34 -6.07
C GLU A 329 -15.64 -34.96 -6.46
N LYS A 330 -16.26 -34.00 -5.75
CA LYS A 330 -17.59 -33.50 -6.09
C LYS A 330 -17.59 -32.83 -7.48
N ALA A 331 -16.57 -32.05 -7.80
CA ALA A 331 -16.41 -31.42 -9.11
C ALA A 331 -16.24 -32.47 -10.22
N ARG A 332 -15.43 -33.52 -9.98
CA ARG A 332 -15.26 -34.65 -10.90
C ARG A 332 -16.58 -35.36 -11.17
N LEU A 333 -17.34 -35.70 -10.12
CA LEU A 333 -18.64 -36.35 -10.25
C LEU A 333 -19.66 -35.46 -10.96
N ALA A 334 -19.63 -34.14 -10.73
CA ALA A 334 -20.48 -33.19 -11.44
C ALA A 334 -20.13 -33.11 -12.94
N ALA A 335 -18.84 -33.08 -13.28
CA ALA A 335 -18.37 -33.11 -14.66
C ALA A 335 -18.74 -34.41 -15.37
N GLU A 336 -18.60 -35.55 -14.70
CA GLU A 336 -19.01 -36.85 -15.25
C GLU A 336 -20.51 -36.91 -15.55
N ARG A 337 -21.35 -36.39 -14.63
CA ARG A 337 -22.80 -36.27 -14.86
C ARG A 337 -23.13 -35.33 -16.02
N ALA A 338 -22.42 -34.22 -16.15
CA ALA A 338 -22.60 -33.28 -17.26
C ALA A 338 -22.24 -33.94 -18.60
N ASN A 339 -21.10 -34.62 -18.67
CA ASN A 339 -20.67 -35.37 -19.86
C ASN A 339 -21.66 -36.47 -20.23
N LYS A 340 -22.17 -37.22 -19.24
CA LYS A 340 -23.19 -38.25 -19.49
C LYS A 340 -24.49 -37.65 -20.02
N ALA A 341 -24.94 -36.53 -19.45
CA ALA A 341 -26.14 -35.83 -19.94
C ALA A 341 -25.95 -35.27 -21.36
N GLU A 342 -24.75 -34.80 -21.70
CA GLU A 342 -24.41 -34.37 -23.06
C GLU A 342 -24.39 -35.53 -24.05
N GLN A 343 -23.80 -36.68 -23.67
CA GLN A 343 -23.84 -37.90 -24.48
C GLN A 343 -25.27 -38.41 -24.70
N GLU A 344 -26.11 -38.40 -23.66
CA GLU A 344 -27.53 -38.77 -23.78
C GLU A 344 -28.30 -37.80 -24.69
N LYS A 345 -28.05 -36.50 -24.60
CA LYS A 345 -28.62 -35.50 -25.52
C LYS A 345 -28.14 -35.70 -26.95
N ALA A 346 -26.86 -35.97 -27.16
CA ALA A 346 -26.30 -36.24 -28.48
C ALA A 346 -26.89 -37.51 -29.10
N ALA A 347 -27.05 -38.57 -28.31
CA ALA A 347 -27.69 -39.82 -28.73
C ALA A 347 -29.20 -39.64 -29.02
N ALA A 348 -29.91 -38.82 -28.24
CA ALA A 348 -31.29 -38.49 -28.52
C ALA A 348 -31.43 -37.66 -29.82
N ALA A 349 -30.53 -36.70 -30.03
CA ALA A 349 -30.49 -35.90 -31.25
C ALA A 349 -30.17 -36.76 -32.49
N SER A 350 -29.26 -37.73 -32.38
CA SER A 350 -28.95 -38.64 -33.49
C SER A 350 -30.14 -39.54 -33.84
N LYS A 351 -30.82 -40.09 -32.83
CA LYS A 351 -32.06 -40.88 -33.04
C LYS A 351 -33.16 -40.05 -33.70
N ALA A 352 -33.40 -38.84 -33.20
CA ALA A 352 -34.40 -37.94 -33.79
C ALA A 352 -34.05 -37.53 -35.24
N ALA A 353 -32.77 -37.35 -35.56
CA ALA A 353 -32.32 -37.08 -36.92
C ALA A 353 -32.53 -38.29 -37.85
N GLU A 354 -32.27 -39.51 -37.36
CA GLU A 354 -32.52 -40.75 -38.11
C GLU A 354 -34.02 -40.98 -38.35
N GLU A 355 -34.87 -40.79 -37.35
CA GLU A 355 -36.32 -40.87 -37.49
C GLU A 355 -36.86 -39.85 -38.51
N LYS A 356 -36.35 -38.62 -38.48
CA LYS A 356 -36.71 -37.59 -39.47
C LYS A 356 -36.29 -38.00 -40.89
N ARG A 357 -35.10 -38.60 -41.05
CA ARG A 357 -34.62 -39.09 -42.36
C ARG A 357 -35.53 -40.21 -42.87
N LEU A 358 -35.86 -41.18 -42.01
CA LEU A 358 -36.77 -42.28 -42.36
C LEU A 358 -38.18 -41.78 -42.70
N ALA A 359 -38.69 -40.78 -41.97
CA ALA A 359 -39.98 -40.16 -42.26
C ALA A 359 -39.97 -39.40 -43.60
N ALA A 360 -38.89 -38.66 -43.90
CA ALA A 360 -38.72 -37.98 -45.18
C ALA A 360 -38.63 -38.97 -46.35
N GLU A 361 -37.93 -40.09 -46.17
CA GLU A 361 -37.84 -41.15 -47.17
C GLU A 361 -39.19 -41.83 -47.42
N LYS A 362 -39.96 -42.14 -46.36
CA LYS A 362 -41.33 -42.62 -46.51
C LYS A 362 -42.26 -41.61 -47.19
N ALA A 363 -42.14 -40.33 -46.86
CA ALA A 363 -42.93 -39.27 -47.51
C ALA A 363 -42.61 -39.18 -49.01
N LYS A 364 -41.32 -39.30 -49.37
CA LYS A 364 -40.89 -39.37 -50.77
C LYS A 364 -41.48 -40.58 -51.50
N GLN A 365 -41.45 -41.76 -50.89
CA GLN A 365 -42.08 -42.97 -51.46
C GLN A 365 -43.60 -42.81 -51.65
N ILE A 366 -44.29 -42.17 -50.71
CA ILE A 366 -45.72 -41.89 -50.82
C ILE A 366 -46.02 -40.96 -52.01
N GLU A 367 -45.24 -39.90 -52.18
CA GLU A 367 -45.40 -38.98 -53.32
C GLU A 367 -45.07 -39.65 -54.66
N GLU A 368 -44.00 -40.45 -54.71
CA GLU A 368 -43.66 -41.26 -55.90
C GLU A 368 -44.80 -42.24 -56.25
N ALA A 369 -45.40 -42.90 -55.25
CA ALA A 369 -46.54 -43.79 -55.45
C ALA A 369 -47.79 -43.05 -55.94
N LYS A 370 -48.07 -41.84 -55.42
CA LYS A 370 -49.17 -40.99 -55.91
C LYS A 370 -48.93 -40.54 -57.35
N ALA A 371 -47.71 -40.15 -57.69
CA ALA A 371 -47.34 -39.76 -59.05
C ALA A 371 -47.51 -40.94 -60.02
N ALA A 372 -47.04 -42.13 -59.65
CA ALA A 372 -47.23 -43.35 -60.43
C ALA A 372 -48.73 -43.69 -60.61
N ALA A 373 -49.54 -43.57 -59.56
CA ALA A 373 -50.99 -43.79 -59.65
C ALA A 373 -51.70 -42.75 -60.53
N ALA A 374 -51.29 -41.49 -60.49
CA ALA A 374 -51.81 -40.43 -61.36
C ALA A 374 -51.43 -40.67 -62.82
N GLU A 375 -50.20 -41.11 -63.09
CA GLU A 375 -49.77 -41.50 -64.43
C GLU A 375 -50.57 -42.69 -64.96
N GLN A 376 -50.82 -43.70 -64.12
CA GLN A 376 -51.64 -44.85 -64.49
C GLN A 376 -53.06 -44.42 -64.85
N ARG A 377 -53.70 -43.56 -64.03
CA ARG A 377 -55.02 -43.01 -64.33
C ARG A 377 -55.05 -42.21 -65.63
N ARG A 378 -53.98 -41.48 -65.95
CA ARG A 378 -53.86 -40.76 -67.23
C ARG A 378 -53.82 -41.74 -68.40
N LYS A 379 -53.00 -42.79 -68.31
CA LYS A 379 -52.94 -43.87 -69.33
C LYS A 379 -54.31 -44.55 -69.51
N ASP A 380 -55.00 -44.85 -68.42
CA ASP A 380 -56.34 -45.45 -68.46
C ASP A 380 -57.37 -44.50 -69.09
N ALA A 381 -57.31 -43.20 -68.80
CA ALA A 381 -58.18 -42.17 -69.39
C ALA A 381 -57.89 -41.93 -70.88
N GLU A 382 -56.61 -41.91 -71.28
CA GLU A 382 -56.20 -41.84 -72.69
C GLU A 382 -56.69 -43.07 -73.47
N ALA A 383 -56.57 -44.27 -72.90
CA ALA A 383 -57.10 -45.50 -73.49
C ALA A 383 -58.63 -45.46 -73.62
N ALA A 384 -59.34 -44.94 -72.60
CA ALA A 384 -60.79 -44.76 -72.65
C ALA A 384 -61.21 -43.71 -73.70
N ALA A 385 -60.47 -42.60 -73.81
CA ALA A 385 -60.72 -41.57 -74.83
C ALA A 385 -60.44 -42.09 -76.24
N ALA A 386 -59.38 -42.86 -76.45
CA ALA A 386 -59.09 -43.51 -77.73
C ALA A 386 -60.20 -44.48 -78.12
N LYS A 387 -60.73 -45.26 -77.17
CA LYS A 387 -61.89 -46.14 -77.38
C LYS A 387 -63.14 -45.34 -77.75
N ALA A 388 -63.45 -44.26 -77.03
CA ALA A 388 -64.58 -43.40 -77.33
C ALA A 388 -64.46 -42.68 -78.69
N LEU A 389 -63.25 -42.30 -79.09
CA LEU A 389 -63.00 -41.70 -80.41
C LEU A 389 -63.19 -42.74 -81.53
N ALA A 390 -62.75 -43.99 -81.32
CA ALA A 390 -63.00 -45.08 -82.26
C ALA A 390 -64.50 -45.38 -82.41
N GLU A 391 -65.26 -45.35 -81.31
CA GLU A 391 -66.72 -45.48 -81.33
C GLU A 391 -67.41 -44.29 -82.04
N LYS A 392 -66.94 -43.06 -81.80
CA LYS A 392 -67.43 -41.86 -82.52
C LYS A 392 -67.10 -41.90 -84.01
N GLN A 393 -65.89 -42.30 -84.40
CA GLN A 393 -65.51 -42.44 -85.81
C GLN A 393 -66.32 -43.56 -86.49
N ALA A 394 -66.65 -44.64 -85.78
CA ALA A 394 -67.58 -45.65 -86.29
C ALA A 394 -69.00 -45.09 -86.48
N ALA A 395 -69.47 -44.25 -85.56
CA ALA A 395 -70.77 -43.58 -85.66
C ALA A 395 -70.83 -42.50 -86.75
N GLU A 396 -69.78 -41.69 -86.92
CA GLU A 396 -69.65 -40.69 -87.98
C GLU A 396 -69.48 -41.33 -89.35
N LYS A 397 -68.74 -42.44 -89.47
CA LYS A 397 -68.69 -43.21 -90.72
C LYS A 397 -70.09 -43.75 -91.07
N ALA A 398 -70.84 -44.25 -90.10
CA ALA A 398 -72.24 -44.66 -90.29
C ALA A 398 -73.18 -43.50 -90.65
N LEU A 399 -72.84 -42.25 -90.29
CA LEU A 399 -73.58 -41.04 -90.64
C LEU A 399 -73.14 -40.47 -92.01
N ALA A 400 -71.86 -40.55 -92.35
CA ALA A 400 -71.30 -40.16 -93.65
C ALA A 400 -71.78 -41.08 -94.77
N ASP A 401 -71.91 -42.38 -94.49
CA ASP A 401 -72.51 -43.34 -95.42
C ASP A 401 -74.02 -43.03 -95.67
N LYS A 402 -74.70 -42.38 -94.71
CA LYS A 402 -76.08 -41.89 -94.89
C LYS A 402 -76.14 -40.56 -95.66
N LEU A 403 -75.19 -39.66 -95.44
CA LEU A 403 -75.13 -38.34 -96.10
C LEU A 403 -74.58 -38.38 -97.54
N ALA A 404 -73.80 -39.41 -97.91
CA ALA A 404 -73.29 -39.59 -99.27
C ALA A 404 -74.35 -40.05 -100.28
N ASN A 405 -75.49 -40.58 -99.82
CA ASN A 405 -76.57 -41.04 -100.70
C ASN A 405 -77.57 -39.95 -101.13
N ASP A 406 -77.63 -38.81 -100.42
CA ASP A 406 -78.79 -37.92 -100.50
C ASP A 406 -78.55 -36.55 -101.18
N LYS A 407 -77.40 -36.27 -101.82
CA LYS A 407 -77.21 -34.93 -102.44
C LYS A 407 -76.32 -34.84 -103.68
N ALA A 408 -76.71 -35.54 -104.74
CA ALA A 408 -76.58 -35.03 -106.11
C ALA A 408 -77.76 -34.08 -106.42
N ALA A 409 -77.78 -32.89 -105.80
CA ALA A 409 -78.69 -31.80 -106.18
C ALA A 409 -78.26 -30.46 -105.54
N ALA A 410 -77.96 -29.50 -106.43
CA ALA A 410 -78.08 -28.04 -106.29
C ALA A 410 -77.15 -27.26 -105.32
N GLU A 411 -76.19 -26.57 -105.97
CA GLU A 411 -76.14 -25.10 -106.13
C GLU A 411 -75.73 -24.19 -104.93
N THR A 412 -74.58 -23.54 -105.14
CA THR A 412 -74.15 -22.15 -104.81
C THR A 412 -75.13 -21.24 -104.07
N THR A 413 -74.69 -20.48 -103.04
CA THR A 413 -74.31 -19.04 -103.04
C THR A 413 -74.27 -18.42 -101.60
N ALA A 414 -73.30 -17.51 -101.33
CA ALA A 414 -73.32 -16.26 -100.51
C ALA A 414 -74.00 -16.23 -99.10
N LYS A 415 -73.30 -15.97 -97.98
CA LYS A 415 -72.70 -14.72 -97.40
C LYS A 415 -73.56 -14.03 -96.30
N GLN A 416 -72.89 -13.65 -95.20
CA GLN A 416 -73.17 -12.58 -94.20
C GLN A 416 -74.26 -12.84 -93.13
N ALA A 417 -74.21 -12.42 -91.85
CA ALA A 417 -73.28 -11.67 -90.99
C ALA A 417 -73.72 -11.77 -89.49
N ALA A 418 -72.85 -11.34 -88.55
CA ALA A 418 -73.08 -10.93 -87.13
C ALA A 418 -73.53 -12.03 -86.12
N GLU A 419 -73.18 -12.08 -84.83
CA GLU A 419 -72.42 -11.27 -83.87
C GLU A 419 -72.14 -12.13 -82.59
N LYS A 420 -71.01 -11.87 -81.90
CA LYS A 420 -70.69 -12.03 -80.44
C LYS A 420 -71.24 -13.20 -79.60
N GLN A 421 -70.34 -13.97 -78.92
CA GLN A 421 -69.86 -13.77 -77.53
C GLN A 421 -69.02 -14.97 -77.00
N THR A 422 -67.84 -14.70 -76.40
CA THR A 422 -67.15 -15.35 -75.24
C THR A 422 -67.13 -16.90 -75.11
N SER A 423 -66.06 -17.62 -74.75
CA SER A 423 -64.75 -17.37 -74.11
C SER A 423 -63.99 -18.72 -74.00
N ALA A 424 -62.68 -18.74 -74.24
CA ALA A 424 -61.70 -19.81 -73.93
C ALA A 424 -60.31 -19.14 -74.09
N ASP A 425 -59.17 -19.52 -73.51
CA ASP A 425 -58.77 -20.51 -72.52
C ASP A 425 -57.30 -20.18 -72.16
N ALA A 426 -56.83 -20.80 -71.08
CA ALA A 426 -55.47 -21.27 -70.79
C ALA A 426 -54.19 -20.56 -71.32
N GLU A 427 -53.34 -20.24 -70.34
CA GLU A 427 -51.93 -20.65 -70.20
C GLU A 427 -50.77 -20.05 -71.03
N GLN A 428 -49.88 -19.43 -70.24
CA GLN A 428 -48.42 -19.66 -70.14
C GLN A 428 -47.37 -18.97 -71.04
N LYS A 429 -46.36 -18.48 -70.29
CA LYS A 429 -44.91 -18.37 -70.56
C LYS A 429 -44.42 -17.23 -71.48
N VAL A 430 -43.18 -16.69 -71.40
CA VAL A 430 -42.00 -16.66 -70.50
C VAL A 430 -41.01 -15.69 -71.17
N ALA A 431 -40.29 -14.90 -70.36
CA ALA A 431 -38.96 -14.25 -70.60
C ALA A 431 -38.80 -13.32 -71.83
N ALA A 432 -37.81 -12.43 -71.94
CA ALA A 432 -36.50 -12.25 -71.31
C ALA A 432 -36.02 -10.80 -71.51
N ILE A 433 -34.93 -10.40 -70.85
CA ILE A 433 -33.75 -9.70 -71.43
C ILE A 433 -32.69 -9.53 -70.30
N GLY A 434 -31.45 -9.95 -70.55
CA GLY A 434 -30.23 -9.73 -69.72
C GLY A 434 -29.53 -8.38 -70.02
N PRO A 435 -28.19 -8.17 -69.87
CA PRO A 435 -27.11 -9.08 -69.45
C PRO A 435 -25.99 -8.51 -68.51
N SER A 436 -25.12 -9.42 -68.06
CA SER A 436 -23.66 -9.41 -67.74
C SER A 436 -22.88 -8.20 -67.19
N SER A 437 -22.18 -8.39 -66.05
CA SER A 437 -20.74 -8.78 -65.97
C SER A 437 -20.16 -8.52 -64.56
N THR A 438 -19.35 -9.43 -64.00
CA THR A 438 -18.64 -9.19 -62.72
C THR A 438 -17.42 -10.08 -62.57
N ALA A 439 -16.28 -9.47 -62.20
CA ALA A 439 -15.31 -9.93 -61.18
C ALA A 439 -14.13 -8.91 -61.07
N PRO A 440 -13.40 -8.81 -59.95
CA PRO A 440 -13.83 -8.90 -58.55
C PRO A 440 -13.34 -7.67 -57.74
N ALA A 441 -14.06 -7.29 -56.68
CA ALA A 441 -13.53 -6.43 -55.62
C ALA A 441 -13.63 -7.22 -54.31
N MET A 442 -12.54 -7.27 -53.53
CA MET A 442 -12.48 -8.02 -52.28
C MET A 442 -13.67 -7.68 -51.37
N PRO A 443 -14.29 -8.68 -50.71
CA PRO A 443 -15.42 -8.43 -49.82
C PRO A 443 -15.00 -7.55 -48.64
N LEU A 444 -15.84 -6.57 -48.30
CA LEU A 444 -15.67 -5.62 -47.18
C LEU A 444 -15.41 -6.32 -45.82
N GLN A 445 -15.78 -7.59 -45.69
CA GLN A 445 -15.48 -8.40 -44.51
C GLN A 445 -13.99 -8.78 -44.40
N GLU A 446 -13.30 -8.93 -45.52
CA GLU A 446 -11.89 -9.32 -45.56
C GLU A 446 -10.98 -8.15 -45.15
N THR A 447 -11.32 -6.93 -45.58
CA THR A 447 -10.64 -5.69 -45.16
C THR A 447 -10.84 -5.42 -43.67
N THR A 448 -12.06 -5.67 -43.16
CA THR A 448 -12.40 -5.53 -41.75
C THR A 448 -11.61 -6.49 -40.87
N LYS A 449 -11.48 -7.76 -41.28
CA LYS A 449 -10.66 -8.76 -40.58
C LYS A 449 -9.18 -8.38 -40.55
N LEU A 450 -8.65 -7.87 -41.66
CA LEU A 450 -7.27 -7.43 -41.74
C LEU A 450 -7.00 -6.25 -40.80
N VAL A 451 -7.87 -5.23 -40.77
CA VAL A 451 -7.75 -4.08 -39.86
C VAL A 451 -7.84 -4.53 -38.39
N GLN A 452 -8.78 -5.41 -38.05
CA GLN A 452 -8.88 -5.97 -36.68
C GLN A 452 -7.63 -6.78 -36.29
N SER A 453 -7.07 -7.57 -37.20
CA SER A 453 -5.86 -8.36 -36.93
C SER A 453 -4.64 -7.47 -36.67
N GLU A 454 -4.48 -6.39 -37.44
CA GLU A 454 -3.41 -5.41 -37.27
C GLU A 454 -3.59 -4.57 -35.99
N LEU A 455 -4.84 -4.18 -35.66
CA LEU A 455 -5.15 -3.52 -34.39
C LEU A 455 -4.83 -4.40 -33.17
N ARG A 456 -4.96 -5.73 -33.29
CA ARG A 456 -4.52 -6.66 -32.24
C ARG A 456 -3.00 -6.73 -32.16
N ARG A 457 -2.29 -6.78 -33.29
CA ARG A 457 -0.81 -6.80 -33.32
C ARG A 457 -0.21 -5.59 -32.62
N VAL A 458 -0.80 -4.40 -32.82
CA VAL A 458 -0.36 -3.17 -32.13
C VAL A 458 -0.94 -3.00 -30.72
N GLY A 459 -1.65 -4.00 -30.20
CA GLY A 459 -2.16 -4.05 -28.83
C GLY A 459 -3.40 -3.20 -28.54
N CYS A 460 -4.07 -2.68 -29.57
CA CYS A 460 -5.23 -1.78 -29.43
C CYS A 460 -6.59 -2.52 -29.44
N LEU A 461 -6.65 -3.77 -29.93
CA LEU A 461 -7.84 -4.62 -29.95
C LEU A 461 -7.59 -5.94 -29.21
N THR A 462 -8.45 -6.29 -28.26
CA THR A 462 -8.36 -7.54 -27.47
C THR A 462 -9.29 -8.65 -27.98
N ALA A 463 -10.34 -8.31 -28.72
CA ALA A 463 -11.32 -9.27 -29.27
C ALA A 463 -10.80 -9.97 -30.54
N SER A 464 -11.40 -11.12 -30.90
CA SER A 464 -11.13 -11.89 -32.13
C SER A 464 -11.45 -11.09 -33.41
N ALA A 465 -10.77 -11.39 -34.51
CA ALA A 465 -10.96 -10.68 -35.78
C ALA A 465 -12.07 -11.40 -36.55
N ASP A 466 -13.30 -11.11 -36.13
CA ASP A 466 -14.53 -11.73 -36.60
C ASP A 466 -15.00 -11.18 -37.95
N GLY A 467 -14.53 -9.99 -38.35
CA GLY A 467 -14.94 -9.29 -39.56
C GLY A 467 -16.16 -8.40 -39.36
N ASP A 468 -16.63 -8.24 -38.12
CA ASP A 468 -17.74 -7.38 -37.76
C ASP A 468 -17.22 -6.07 -37.15
N TRP A 469 -17.43 -4.94 -37.86
CA TRP A 469 -16.98 -3.62 -37.41
C TRP A 469 -17.89 -3.02 -36.31
N ASN A 470 -17.84 -3.65 -35.14
CA ASN A 470 -18.65 -3.31 -33.97
C ASN A 470 -18.02 -2.20 -33.11
N ALA A 471 -18.74 -1.77 -32.06
CA ALA A 471 -18.29 -0.70 -31.17
C ALA A 471 -16.94 -0.97 -30.48
N ALA A 472 -16.54 -2.24 -30.32
CA ALA A 472 -15.21 -2.57 -29.80
C ALA A 472 -14.11 -2.23 -30.82
N SER A 473 -14.31 -2.59 -32.09
CA SER A 473 -13.39 -2.28 -33.19
C SER A 473 -13.22 -0.76 -33.41
N GLN A 474 -14.32 -0.01 -33.32
CA GLN A 474 -14.31 1.46 -33.42
C GLN A 474 -13.53 2.13 -32.27
N ARG A 475 -13.71 1.64 -31.04
CA ARG A 475 -12.94 2.12 -29.87
C ARG A 475 -11.46 1.79 -29.99
N SER A 476 -11.12 0.62 -30.51
CA SER A 476 -9.73 0.21 -30.76
C SER A 476 -9.03 1.11 -31.79
N LEU A 477 -9.72 1.50 -32.88
CA LEU A 477 -9.16 2.45 -33.84
C LEU A 477 -9.02 3.86 -33.25
N THR A 478 -9.92 4.24 -32.34
CA THR A 478 -9.83 5.53 -31.60
C THR A 478 -8.65 5.54 -30.61
N LEU A 479 -8.40 4.43 -29.92
CA LEU A 479 -7.23 4.26 -29.06
C LEU A 479 -5.94 4.32 -29.87
N PHE A 480 -5.90 3.64 -31.02
CA PHE A 480 -4.78 3.72 -31.94
C PHE A 480 -4.53 5.16 -32.38
N ASN A 481 -5.56 5.90 -32.81
CA ASN A 481 -5.44 7.32 -33.16
C ASN A 481 -4.83 8.16 -32.04
N LYS A 482 -5.26 7.92 -30.79
CA LYS A 482 -4.76 8.64 -29.62
C LYS A 482 -3.27 8.41 -29.36
N TYR A 483 -2.81 7.15 -29.44
CA TYR A 483 -1.42 6.80 -29.09
C TYR A 483 -0.45 6.84 -30.28
N ALA A 484 -0.95 6.66 -31.51
CA ALA A 484 -0.17 6.77 -32.73
C ALA A 484 -0.11 8.22 -33.27
N GLY A 485 -0.92 9.14 -32.73
CA GLY A 485 -1.02 10.51 -33.19
C GLY A 485 -1.74 10.67 -34.54
N THR A 486 -2.60 9.73 -34.92
CA THR A 486 -3.30 9.70 -36.21
C THR A 486 -4.76 10.12 -36.10
N LYS A 487 -5.44 10.39 -37.23
CA LYS A 487 -6.83 10.87 -37.28
C LYS A 487 -7.67 10.10 -38.32
N PHE A 488 -7.76 8.78 -38.18
CA PHE A 488 -8.64 7.96 -39.03
C PHE A 488 -10.09 8.00 -38.54
N ASP A 489 -11.08 7.85 -39.43
CA ASP A 489 -12.48 7.73 -39.02
C ASP A 489 -12.71 6.39 -38.32
N ALA A 490 -13.05 6.45 -37.03
CA ALA A 490 -13.29 5.27 -36.22
C ALA A 490 -14.52 4.46 -36.67
N LYS A 491 -15.44 5.05 -37.44
CA LYS A 491 -16.69 4.41 -37.88
C LYS A 491 -16.51 3.50 -39.09
N LEU A 492 -15.39 3.61 -39.81
CA LEU A 492 -15.14 2.90 -41.07
C LEU A 492 -13.82 2.14 -41.01
N ALA A 493 -13.83 0.86 -41.38
CA ALA A 493 -12.60 0.11 -41.64
C ALA A 493 -12.05 0.50 -43.03
N SER A 494 -11.05 1.38 -43.07
CA SER A 494 -10.44 1.85 -44.31
C SER A 494 -9.08 1.20 -44.59
N PHE A 495 -8.74 1.07 -45.88
CA PHE A 495 -7.41 0.62 -46.31
C PHE A 495 -6.28 1.55 -45.86
N GLU A 496 -6.55 2.86 -45.79
CA GLU A 496 -5.57 3.85 -45.32
C GLU A 496 -5.22 3.63 -43.84
N ALA A 497 -6.20 3.28 -43.00
CA ALA A 497 -5.95 2.92 -41.62
C ALA A 497 -5.13 1.61 -41.53
N LEU A 498 -5.42 0.63 -42.38
CA LEU A 498 -4.69 -0.64 -42.43
C LEU A 498 -3.20 -0.44 -42.71
N ASP A 499 -2.86 0.33 -43.74
CA ASP A 499 -1.47 0.58 -44.13
C ASP A 499 -0.71 1.38 -43.06
N ALA A 500 -1.36 2.36 -42.44
CA ALA A 500 -0.77 3.12 -41.35
C ALA A 500 -0.49 2.29 -40.08
N ILE A 501 -1.34 1.30 -39.79
CA ILE A 501 -1.12 0.37 -38.66
C ILE A 501 0.03 -0.60 -38.97
N LYS A 502 0.12 -1.10 -40.20
CA LYS A 502 1.19 -2.01 -40.65
C LYS A 502 2.58 -1.39 -40.55
N VAL A 503 2.71 -0.08 -40.79
CA VAL A 503 3.99 0.64 -40.68
C VAL A 503 4.51 0.72 -39.24
N LYS A 504 3.68 0.47 -38.22
CA LYS A 504 4.13 0.51 -36.82
C LYS A 504 4.85 -0.80 -36.43
N PRO A 505 6.13 -0.72 -35.99
CA PRO A 505 6.97 -1.90 -35.78
C PRO A 505 6.68 -2.67 -34.48
N GLY A 506 5.72 -2.24 -33.65
CA GLY A 506 5.43 -2.88 -32.36
C GLY A 506 4.13 -2.41 -31.69
N ARG A 507 3.94 -2.79 -30.42
CA ARG A 507 2.78 -2.45 -29.59
C ARG A 507 2.67 -0.93 -29.39
N VAL A 508 1.55 -0.34 -29.82
CA VAL A 508 1.25 1.10 -29.74
C VAL A 508 0.35 1.42 -28.55
N CYS A 509 -0.63 0.56 -28.26
CA CYS A 509 -1.55 0.77 -27.13
C CYS A 509 -1.03 0.08 -25.84
N PRO A 510 -0.99 0.78 -24.69
CA PRO A 510 -0.61 0.19 -23.42
C PRO A 510 -1.66 -0.81 -22.93
N LEU A 511 -1.20 -1.90 -22.30
CA LEU A 511 -2.06 -2.95 -21.76
C LEU A 511 -2.69 -2.47 -20.44
N VAL A 512 -4.00 -2.21 -20.46
CA VAL A 512 -4.76 -1.79 -19.26
C VAL A 512 -5.36 -3.05 -18.62
N CYS A 513 -4.88 -3.39 -17.42
CA CYS A 513 -5.38 -4.51 -16.64
C CYS A 513 -6.56 -4.12 -15.76
N ASP A 514 -7.47 -5.07 -15.52
CA ASP A 514 -8.58 -4.91 -14.59
C ASP A 514 -8.10 -4.66 -13.15
N ARG A 515 -8.98 -4.12 -12.30
CA ARG A 515 -8.64 -3.84 -10.89
C ARG A 515 -8.18 -5.11 -10.17
N GLY A 516 -7.05 -5.03 -9.48
CA GLY A 516 -6.43 -6.17 -8.82
C GLY A 516 -5.44 -6.97 -9.69
N PHE A 517 -5.15 -6.51 -10.91
CA PHE A 517 -4.16 -7.13 -11.80
C PHE A 517 -3.11 -6.10 -12.28
N LYS A 518 -1.86 -6.52 -12.41
CA LYS A 518 -0.76 -5.72 -12.98
C LYS A 518 -0.28 -6.37 -14.28
N ALA A 519 0.21 -5.55 -15.22
CA ALA A 519 0.80 -6.07 -16.44
C ALA A 519 2.14 -6.77 -16.13
N ASP A 520 2.29 -8.01 -16.58
CA ASP A 520 3.54 -8.77 -16.61
C ASP A 520 3.73 -9.30 -18.04
N GLY A 521 4.64 -8.66 -18.77
CA GLY A 521 4.77 -8.82 -20.21
C GLY A 521 3.47 -8.50 -20.95
N ASP A 522 2.91 -9.52 -21.62
CA ASP A 522 1.67 -9.44 -22.39
C ASP A 522 0.43 -9.94 -21.63
N THR A 523 0.55 -10.25 -20.34
CA THR A 523 -0.53 -10.82 -19.52
C THR A 523 -0.81 -10.02 -18.26
N CYS A 524 -2.09 -9.95 -17.87
CA CYS A 524 -2.49 -9.39 -16.58
C CYS A 524 -2.34 -10.46 -15.49
N VAL A 525 -1.41 -10.26 -14.56
CA VAL A 525 -1.20 -11.14 -13.41
C VAL A 525 -1.83 -10.54 -12.16
N LYS A 526 -2.43 -11.38 -11.31
CA LYS A 526 -3.12 -10.94 -10.09
C LYS A 526 -2.14 -10.34 -9.09
N ILE A 527 -2.43 -9.15 -8.60
CA ILE A 527 -1.62 -8.47 -7.59
C ILE A 527 -1.82 -9.20 -6.25
N THR A 528 -0.73 -9.79 -5.74
CA THR A 528 -0.70 -10.44 -4.44
C THR A 528 0.04 -9.52 -3.45
N CYS A 529 -0.70 -8.94 -2.51
CA CYS A 529 -0.12 -8.05 -1.49
C CYS A 529 0.38 -8.86 -0.29
N ARG A 530 1.48 -8.39 0.32
CA ARG A 530 2.00 -8.91 1.60
C ARG A 530 0.97 -8.74 2.73
N ALA A 531 1.07 -9.55 3.78
CA ALA A 531 0.15 -9.51 4.92
C ALA A 531 0.01 -8.08 5.49
N GLY A 532 -1.25 -7.63 5.68
CA GLY A 532 -1.57 -6.27 6.13
C GLY A 532 -1.66 -5.21 5.02
N TYR A 533 -1.56 -5.59 3.74
CA TYR A 533 -1.72 -4.70 2.60
C TYR A 533 -2.85 -5.17 1.69
N ARG A 534 -3.62 -4.23 1.11
CA ARG A 534 -4.68 -4.48 0.12
C ARG A 534 -4.43 -3.65 -1.13
N VAL A 535 -4.91 -4.14 -2.26
CA VAL A 535 -4.85 -3.38 -3.52
C VAL A 535 -5.79 -2.18 -3.43
N ASN A 536 -5.28 -0.98 -3.70
CA ASN A 536 -6.05 0.27 -3.75
C ASN A 536 -6.66 0.50 -5.15
N ASP A 537 -7.35 1.62 -5.34
CA ASP A 537 -8.02 1.96 -6.62
C ASP A 537 -7.04 2.17 -7.79
N ASP A 538 -5.75 2.41 -7.48
CA ASP A 538 -4.67 2.60 -8.44
C ASP A 538 -3.88 1.30 -8.73
N ASN A 539 -4.40 0.15 -8.30
CA ASN A 539 -3.74 -1.16 -8.43
C ASN A 539 -2.37 -1.26 -7.72
N GLU A 540 -2.19 -0.53 -6.62
CA GLU A 540 -1.01 -0.62 -5.74
C GLU A 540 -1.35 -1.26 -4.39
N CYS A 541 -0.39 -2.00 -3.81
CA CYS A 541 -0.55 -2.58 -2.48
C CYS A 541 -0.37 -1.53 -1.39
N GLU A 542 -1.47 -1.08 -0.80
CA GLU A 542 -1.49 -0.12 0.29
C GLU A 542 -1.76 -0.80 1.63
N LYS A 543 -1.13 -0.32 2.71
CA LYS A 543 -1.30 -0.87 4.06
C LYS A 543 -2.73 -0.64 4.53
N VAL A 544 -3.43 -1.71 4.92
CA VAL A 544 -4.75 -1.59 5.54
C VAL A 544 -4.54 -0.93 6.91
N GLN A 545 -4.93 0.34 7.04
CA GLN A 545 -5.11 0.92 8.36
C GLN A 545 -6.41 0.36 8.93
N ASP A 546 -6.29 -0.47 9.98
CA ASP A 546 -7.44 -0.95 10.73
C ASP A 546 -8.15 0.25 11.37
N LYS A 547 -9.17 0.78 10.68
CA LYS A 547 -10.15 1.65 11.30
C LYS A 547 -10.89 0.81 12.33
N LYS A 548 -10.64 1.10 13.60
CA LYS A 548 -11.51 0.72 14.73
C LYS A 548 -12.97 0.94 14.31
N PRO A 549 -13.88 -0.04 14.48
CA PRO A 549 -15.25 0.10 14.02
C PRO A 549 -15.91 1.25 14.77
N ILE A 550 -16.28 2.30 14.02
CA ILE A 550 -17.17 3.34 14.50
C ILE A 550 -18.56 2.70 14.50
N ALA A 551 -19.10 2.47 15.69
CA ALA A 551 -20.48 2.03 15.86
C ALA A 551 -21.41 3.01 15.12
N LYS A 552 -22.26 2.47 14.23
CA LYS A 552 -23.35 3.22 13.64
C LYS A 552 -24.28 3.69 14.76
N ARG A 553 -24.48 5.01 14.80
CA ARG A 553 -25.47 5.69 15.62
C ARG A 553 -26.84 5.47 14.98
N GLU A 554 -27.57 4.49 15.48
CA GLU A 554 -29.04 4.50 15.42
C GLU A 554 -29.55 5.31 16.62
N ASP A 555 -30.40 6.28 16.30
CA ASP A 555 -31.41 6.99 17.10
C ASP A 555 -31.16 7.21 18.60
N ALA A 556 -30.84 8.46 18.94
CA ALA A 556 -31.01 9.01 20.28
C ALA A 556 -32.42 9.63 20.37
N PRO A 557 -33.16 9.34 21.45
CA PRO A 557 -33.29 10.38 22.47
C PRO A 557 -33.37 9.80 23.89
N ALA A 558 -32.27 9.86 24.65
CA ALA A 558 -32.33 9.64 26.11
C ALA A 558 -31.11 10.18 26.90
N ARG A 559 -30.29 11.09 26.35
CA ARG A 559 -29.10 11.60 27.08
C ARG A 559 -29.09 13.10 27.39
N ASP A 560 -30.01 13.89 26.83
CA ASP A 560 -30.12 15.31 27.18
C ASP A 560 -30.82 15.55 28.54
N THR A 561 -31.55 14.56 29.06
CA THR A 561 -32.21 14.66 30.36
C THR A 561 -31.25 14.49 31.54
N GLU A 562 -30.13 13.80 31.36
CA GLU A 562 -29.14 13.60 32.42
C GLU A 562 -28.17 14.79 32.51
N ARG A 563 -27.79 15.39 31.37
CA ARG A 563 -26.90 16.56 31.34
C ARG A 563 -27.54 17.81 31.95
N LYS A 564 -28.86 18.00 31.78
CA LYS A 564 -29.62 19.08 32.44
C LYS A 564 -29.82 18.87 33.94
N LYS A 565 -29.62 17.65 34.47
CA LYS A 565 -29.71 17.39 35.92
C LYS A 565 -28.35 17.54 36.63
N THR A 566 -27.24 17.43 35.91
CA THR A 566 -25.89 17.63 36.49
C THR A 566 -25.47 19.11 36.55
N GLU A 567 -26.06 19.98 35.73
CA GLU A 567 -25.83 21.44 35.79
C GLU A 567 -26.66 22.18 36.87
N ALA A 568 -27.47 21.47 37.65
CA ALA A 568 -28.26 22.01 38.76
C ALA A 568 -27.81 21.49 40.14
N ALA A 569 -26.54 21.11 40.30
CA ALA A 569 -25.94 20.83 41.59
C ALA A 569 -24.91 21.93 41.94
N PRO A 570 -25.04 22.61 43.08
CA PRO A 570 -24.08 23.64 43.48
C PRO A 570 -22.70 23.01 43.75
N SER A 571 -21.67 23.67 43.21
CA SER A 571 -20.26 23.36 43.39
C SER A 571 -19.88 23.35 44.87
N LYS A 572 -19.04 22.38 45.27
CA LYS A 572 -18.32 22.38 46.56
C LYS A 572 -17.62 23.75 46.75
N PRO A 573 -17.75 24.42 47.91
CA PRO A 573 -17.06 25.68 48.12
C PRO A 573 -15.57 25.42 48.30
N GLN A 574 -14.77 25.96 47.37
CA GLN A 574 -13.38 26.30 47.62
C GLN A 574 -13.32 27.28 48.80
N SER A 575 -12.30 27.13 49.64
CA SER A 575 -11.96 28.04 50.73
C SER A 575 -11.95 29.49 50.25
N SER A 576 -13.02 30.22 50.53
CA SER A 576 -13.04 31.67 50.43
C SER A 576 -12.20 32.22 51.59
N GLY A 577 -11.39 33.25 51.32
CA GLY A 577 -10.47 33.88 52.27
C GLY A 577 -11.16 34.60 53.43
N GLN A 578 -11.92 33.86 54.26
CA GLN A 578 -12.57 34.36 55.46
C GLN A 578 -11.58 34.41 56.63
N ILE A 579 -11.59 35.54 57.33
CA ILE A 579 -10.72 35.85 58.47
C ILE A 579 -11.61 35.94 59.72
N VAL A 580 -11.20 35.29 60.80
CA VAL A 580 -11.84 35.39 62.13
C VAL A 580 -11.01 36.30 63.03
N CYS A 581 -11.67 37.25 63.68
CA CYS A 581 -11.04 38.24 64.55
C CYS A 581 -11.56 38.10 65.98
N GLY A 582 -10.65 37.93 66.93
CA GLY A 582 -10.94 37.97 68.37
C GLY A 582 -10.11 39.05 69.07
N HIS A 583 -10.19 39.10 70.41
CA HIS A 583 -9.44 40.07 71.22
C HIS A 583 -7.90 39.98 71.06
N ALA A 584 -7.37 38.88 70.50
CA ALA A 584 -5.94 38.68 70.27
C ALA A 584 -5.50 38.89 68.79
N GLY A 585 -6.39 39.34 67.91
CA GLY A 585 -6.10 39.61 66.50
C GLY A 585 -6.87 38.75 65.49
N CYS A 586 -6.61 38.99 64.21
CA CYS A 586 -7.34 38.41 63.07
C CYS A 586 -6.50 37.34 62.34
N ARG A 587 -7.07 36.16 62.09
CA ARG A 587 -6.41 35.04 61.39
C ARG A 587 -7.34 34.35 60.39
N PRO A 588 -6.82 33.72 59.31
CA PRO A 588 -7.65 32.95 58.39
C PRO A 588 -8.27 31.70 59.04
N VAL A 589 -9.45 31.31 58.56
CA VAL A 589 -10.19 30.11 58.99
C VAL A 589 -9.47 28.85 58.52
N ARG A 590 -9.42 27.80 59.36
CA ARG A 590 -8.69 26.57 59.08
C ARG A 590 -9.33 25.76 57.95
N PRO A 591 -8.54 25.07 57.11
CA PRO A 591 -9.07 24.22 56.05
C PRO A 591 -10.00 23.14 56.63
N GLY A 592 -11.25 23.09 56.15
CA GLY A 592 -12.28 22.17 56.65
C GLY A 592 -13.24 22.75 57.68
N CYS A 593 -13.02 23.99 58.12
CA CYS A 593 -13.89 24.70 59.08
C CYS A 593 -14.73 25.79 58.40
N ARG A 594 -15.87 26.13 58.98
CA ARG A 594 -16.75 27.24 58.53
C ARG A 594 -17.09 28.17 59.70
N LEU A 595 -17.35 29.44 59.41
CA LEU A 595 -17.81 30.41 60.42
C LEU A 595 -19.33 30.36 60.53
N GLU A 596 -19.85 30.20 61.74
CA GLU A 596 -21.28 30.32 62.03
C GLU A 596 -21.55 31.57 62.87
N LEU A 597 -22.59 32.31 62.46
CA LEU A 597 -23.13 33.48 63.16
C LEU A 597 -24.05 32.97 64.27
N ASN A 598 -23.66 33.11 65.53
CA ASN A 598 -24.54 32.76 66.64
C ASN A 598 -25.39 33.98 67.08
N SER A 599 -26.70 33.79 67.21
CA SER A 599 -27.63 34.78 67.80
C SER A 599 -27.46 34.84 69.34
N PRO A 600 -27.87 35.93 70.01
CA PRO A 600 -27.15 36.46 71.16
C PRO A 600 -27.38 35.67 72.46
N ALA A 601 -26.31 35.42 73.19
CA ALA A 601 -26.41 35.13 74.62
C ALA A 601 -26.81 36.43 75.35
N VAL A 602 -27.93 36.37 76.06
CA VAL A 602 -28.43 37.45 76.91
C VAL A 602 -27.42 37.72 78.02
N PHE A 603 -26.70 38.83 77.93
CA PHE A 603 -26.02 39.43 79.08
C PHE A 603 -26.75 40.70 79.47
N ALA A 604 -27.16 40.75 80.74
CA ALA A 604 -27.84 41.88 81.33
C ALA A 604 -26.96 43.14 81.35
N LYS A 605 -27.60 44.28 81.06
CA LYS A 605 -27.13 45.67 81.22
C LYS A 605 -26.03 46.16 80.24
N GLY A 606 -26.51 46.71 79.12
CA GLY A 606 -26.10 48.05 78.66
C GLY A 606 -24.74 48.19 77.97
N ASN A 607 -24.56 47.64 76.77
CA ASN A 607 -23.94 48.31 75.61
C ASN A 607 -24.05 47.39 74.38
N MET A 608 -24.05 47.94 73.17
CA MET A 608 -24.31 47.24 71.89
C MET A 608 -23.63 45.86 71.77
N GLY A 609 -24.43 44.80 71.67
CA GLY A 609 -23.94 43.45 71.41
C GLY A 609 -23.40 43.31 69.99
N GLY A 610 -22.09 43.16 69.85
CA GLY A 610 -21.45 42.76 68.60
C GLY A 610 -21.62 41.26 68.37
N TYR A 611 -22.05 40.88 67.16
CA TYR A 611 -22.06 39.49 66.71
C TYR A 611 -20.62 38.96 66.64
N THR A 612 -20.30 37.90 67.39
CA THR A 612 -19.00 37.22 67.29
C THR A 612 -19.18 35.96 66.45
N ASN A 613 -18.46 35.89 65.33
CA ASN A 613 -18.46 34.70 64.46
C ASN A 613 -17.60 33.61 65.12
N VAL A 614 -18.18 32.42 65.33
CA VAL A 614 -17.45 31.28 65.91
C VAL A 614 -17.07 30.30 64.78
N GLU A 615 -15.82 29.85 64.80
CA GLU A 615 -15.29 28.86 63.86
C GLU A 615 -15.74 27.45 64.28
N VAL A 616 -16.49 26.76 63.43
CA VAL A 616 -16.98 25.39 63.63
C VAL A 616 -16.32 24.47 62.59
N CYS A 617 -15.66 23.42 63.06
CA CYS A 617 -14.98 22.43 62.23
C CYS A 617 -15.71 21.08 62.34
N ASN A 618 -15.96 20.42 61.21
CA ASN A 618 -16.53 19.07 61.17
C ASN A 618 -15.44 17.99 61.22
#